data_AF-A0A7V9EUK8-F1
#
_entry.id   AF-A0A7V9EUK8-F1
#
_cell.length_a   1.000
_cell.length_b   1.000
_cell.length_c   1.000
_cell.angle_alpha   90.00
_cell.angle_beta   90.00
_cell.angle_gamma   90.00
#
_symmetry.space_group_name_H-M   'P 1'
#
loop_
_entity.id
_entity.type
_entity.pdbx_description
1 polymer ?
#
loop_
_entity_poly.entity_id
_entity_poly.type
_entity_poly.pdbx_seq_one_letter_code
_entity_poly.pdbx_strand_id
1 'polypeptide(L)' 'MTASAALDQQIERYRQMTGEERLSIALALHEMSCDIAREGIRHGHPGADPAEVERLLHRRLALARAG' A
#
# COMPACT_ATOMS: atom_id res chain seq x y z
N MET A 1 1.30 27.73 -12.42
CA MET A 1 1.64 26.88 -11.26
C MET A 1 3.00 26.25 -11.56
N THR A 2 3.99 26.37 -10.68
CA THR A 2 5.29 25.69 -10.84
C THR A 2 5.25 24.34 -10.10
N ALA A 3 6.17 23.43 -10.42
CA ALA A 3 6.28 22.15 -9.71
C ALA A 3 6.50 22.34 -8.20
N SER A 4 7.32 23.34 -7.81
CA SER A 4 7.52 23.69 -6.40
C SER A 4 6.22 24.13 -5.73
N ALA A 5 5.46 25.02 -6.36
CA ALA A 5 4.21 25.52 -5.80
C ALA A 5 3.15 24.41 -5.64
N ALA A 6 3.14 23.41 -6.54
CA ALA A 6 2.27 22.25 -6.42
C ALA A 6 2.68 21.34 -5.24
N LEU A 7 3.98 21.12 -5.05
CA LEU A 7 4.51 20.37 -3.91
C LEU A 7 4.19 21.06 -2.58
N ASP A 8 4.40 22.37 -2.49
CA ASP A 8 4.11 23.15 -1.28
C ASP A 8 2.63 23.07 -0.91
N GLN A 9 1.75 23.17 -1.91
CA GLN A 9 0.31 23.01 -1.71
C GLN A 9 -0.07 21.59 -1.25
N GLN A 10 0.61 20.57 -1.76
CA GLN A 10 0.39 19.19 -1.34
C GLN A 10 0.82 18.95 0.11
N ILE A 11 1.98 19.48 0.51
CA ILE A 11 2.48 19.41 1.89
C ILE A 11 1.51 20.10 2.84
N GLU A 12 1.00 21.26 2.46
CA GLU A 12 0.06 22.01 3.30
C GLU A 12 -1.26 21.26 3.50
N ARG A 13 -1.78 20.60 2.45
CA ARG A 13 -2.94 19.71 2.59
C ARG A 13 -2.69 18.57 3.58
N TYR A 14 -1.50 17.95 3.55
CA TYR A 14 -1.16 16.88 4.48
C TYR A 14 -1.04 17.35 5.93
N ARG A 15 -0.58 18.58 6.15
CA ARG A 15 -0.52 19.19 7.50
C ARG A 15 -1.91 19.45 8.06
N GLN A 16 -2.86 19.84 7.21
CA GLN A 16 -4.24 20.14 7.59
C GLN A 16 -5.09 18.89 7.84
N MET A 17 -4.62 17.70 7.46
CA MET A 17 -5.34 16.46 7.74
C MET A 17 -5.52 16.22 9.23
N THR A 18 -6.68 15.69 9.58
CA THR A 18 -7.00 15.12 10.88
C THR A 18 -6.28 13.79 11.11
N GLY A 19 -6.35 13.28 12.34
CA GLY A 19 -5.87 11.94 12.65
C GLY A 19 -6.65 10.86 11.90
N GLU A 20 -7.97 10.98 11.83
CA GLU A 20 -8.82 10.01 11.12
C GLU A 20 -8.55 9.98 9.62
N GLU A 21 -8.37 11.14 8.97
CA GLU A 21 -8.05 11.19 7.54
C GLU A 21 -6.70 10.54 7.24
N ARG A 22 -5.68 10.79 8.06
CA ARG A 22 -4.37 10.13 7.93
C ARG A 22 -4.49 8.62 8.08
N LEU A 23 -5.26 8.15 9.07
CA LEU A 23 -5.49 6.72 9.27
C LEU A 23 -6.22 6.08 8.08
N SER A 24 -7.27 6.73 7.57
CA SER A 24 -8.02 6.25 6.42
C SER A 24 -7.14 6.11 5.18
N ILE A 25 -6.27 7.10 4.91
CA ILE A 25 -5.33 7.04 3.79
C ILE A 25 -4.32 5.91 3.99
N ALA A 26 -3.78 5.74 5.20
CA ALA A 26 -2.82 4.68 5.48
C ALA A 26 -3.43 3.28 5.28
N LEU A 27 -4.67 3.07 5.70
CA LEU A 27 -5.39 1.82 5.50
C LEU A 27 -5.65 1.55 4.01
N ALA A 28 -6.10 2.55 3.26
CA ALA A 28 -6.32 2.41 1.82
C ALA A 28 -5.02 2.12 1.06
N LEU A 29 -3.92 2.79 1.43
CA LEU A 29 -2.60 2.51 0.86
C LEU A 29 -2.13 1.09 1.18
N HIS A 30 -2.38 0.60 2.40
CA HIS A 30 -2.04 -0.76 2.78
C HIS A 30 -2.81 -1.80 1.94
N GLU A 31 -4.12 -1.60 1.78
CA GLU A 31 -4.98 -2.47 0.97
C GLU A 31 -4.53 -2.51 -0.49
N MET A 32 -4.33 -1.33 -1.11
CA MET A 32 -3.83 -1.23 -2.48
C MET A 32 -2.46 -1.93 -2.65
N SER A 33 -1.57 -1.77 -1.66
CA SER A 33 -0.25 -2.42 -1.69
C SER A 33 -0.38 -3.95 -1.62
N CYS A 34 -1.30 -4.46 -0.81
CA CYS A 34 -1.60 -5.89 -0.73
C CYS A 34 -2.16 -6.41 -2.05
N ASP A 35 -3.04 -5.66 -2.73
CA ASP A 35 -3.62 -6.07 -4.02
C ASP A 35 -2.57 -6.16 -5.12
N ILE A 36 -1.69 -5.16 -5.21
CA ILE A 36 -0.55 -5.19 -6.14
C ILE A 36 0.34 -6.41 -5.84
N ALA A 37 0.60 -6.70 -4.56
CA ALA A 37 1.41 -7.85 -4.17
C ALA A 37 0.74 -9.18 -4.54
N ARG A 38 -0.59 -9.31 -4.34
CA ARG A 38 -1.37 -10.48 -4.77
C ARG A 38 -1.26 -10.71 -6.26
N GLU A 39 -1.37 -9.65 -7.06
CA GLU A 39 -1.28 -9.76 -8.50
C GLU A 39 0.12 -10.22 -8.94
N GLY A 40 1.17 -9.65 -8.36
CA GLY A 40 2.53 -10.12 -8.58
C GLY A 40 2.74 -11.58 -8.16
N ILE A 41 2.08 -12.05 -7.09
CA ILE A 41 2.11 -13.46 -6.66
C ILE A 41 1.40 -14.34 -7.69
N ARG A 42 0.20 -13.99 -8.14
CA ARG A 42 -0.54 -14.76 -9.17
C ARG A 42 0.28 -14.89 -10.45
N HIS A 43 0.91 -13.82 -10.88
CA HIS A 43 1.78 -13.84 -12.05
C HIS A 43 2.99 -14.78 -11.86
N GLY A 44 3.61 -14.78 -10.67
CA GLY A 44 4.73 -15.67 -10.34
C GLY A 44 4.33 -17.12 -10.04
N HIS A 45 3.06 -17.37 -9.74
CA HIS A 45 2.51 -18.67 -9.38
C HIS A 45 1.17 -18.92 -10.10
N PRO A 46 1.16 -19.19 -11.42
CA PRO A 46 -0.08 -19.25 -12.22
C PRO A 46 -1.10 -20.32 -11.80
N GLY A 47 -0.66 -21.34 -11.05
CA GLY A 47 -1.52 -22.41 -10.52
C GLY A 47 -1.94 -22.22 -9.06
N ALA A 48 -1.52 -21.13 -8.41
CA ALA A 48 -1.85 -20.89 -7.02
C ALA A 48 -3.35 -20.59 -6.86
N ASP A 49 -3.99 -21.31 -5.95
CA ASP A 49 -5.34 -21.01 -5.54
C ASP A 49 -5.39 -19.72 -4.67
N PRO A 50 -6.57 -19.13 -4.43
CA PRO A 50 -6.68 -17.91 -3.62
C PRO A 50 -6.07 -18.05 -2.21
N ALA A 51 -6.18 -19.22 -1.58
CA ALA A 51 -5.65 -19.44 -0.24
C ALA A 51 -4.11 -19.51 -0.25
N GLU A 52 -3.51 -20.07 -1.30
CA GLU A 52 -2.08 -20.08 -1.52
C GLU A 52 -1.53 -18.67 -1.76
N VAL A 53 -2.23 -17.86 -2.55
CA VAL A 53 -1.87 -16.45 -2.76
C VAL A 53 -1.83 -15.70 -1.41
N GLU A 54 -2.84 -15.88 -0.56
CA GLU A 54 -2.84 -15.24 0.77
C GLU A 54 -1.73 -15.76 1.69
N ARG A 55 -1.43 -17.06 1.68
CA ARG A 55 -0.29 -17.62 2.46
C ARG A 55 1.03 -16.98 2.02
N LEU A 56 1.25 -16.84 0.72
CA LEU A 56 2.45 -16.22 0.15
C LEU A 56 2.52 -14.73 0.48
N LEU A 57 1.39 -14.02 0.42
CA LEU A 57 1.29 -12.61 0.82
C LEU A 57 1.66 -12.44 2.30
N HIS A 58 1.08 -13.22 3.21
CA HIS A 58 1.40 -13.17 4.64
C HIS A 58 2.87 -13.43 4.91
N ARG A 59 3.49 -14.38 4.20
CA ARG A 59 4.93 -14.64 4.32
C ARG A 59 5.77 -13.42 3.90
N ARG A 60 5.41 -12.75 2.79
CA ARG A 60 6.09 -11.51 2.37
C ARG A 60 5.94 -10.39 3.40
N LEU A 61 4.74 -10.18 3.94
CA LEU A 61 4.48 -9.16 4.96
C LEU A 61 5.22 -9.47 6.27
N ALA A 62 5.36 -10.74 6.64
CA ALA A 62 6.15 -11.13 7.82
C ALA A 62 7.64 -10.78 7.65
N LEU A 63 8.21 -11.00 6.47
CA LEU A 63 9.59 -10.61 6.17
C LEU A 63 9.79 -9.09 6.22
N ALA A 64 8.84 -8.33 5.66
CA ALA A 64 8.89 -6.86 5.68
C ALA A 64 8.77 -6.27 7.10
N ARG A 65 8.14 -6.97 8.05
CA ARG A 65 8.06 -6.56 9.47
C ARG A 65 9.32 -6.88 10.26
N ALA A 66 10.17 -7.78 9.77
CA ALA A 66 11.36 -8.27 10.47
C ALA A 66 12.66 -7.55 10.07
N GLY A 67 12.61 -6.72 9.03
CA GLY A 67 13.72 -5.86 8.58
C GLY A 67 13.45 -4.40 8.90
#